data_AF-A0A0B7JW12-F1
#
_entry.id   AF-A0A0B7JW12-F1
#
_cell.length_a   1.000
_cell.length_b   1.000
_cell.length_c   1.000
_cell.angle_alpha   90.00
_cell.angle_beta   90.00
_cell.angle_gamma   90.00
#
_symmetry.space_group_name_H-M   'P 1'
#
loop_
_entity.id
_entity.type
_entity.pdbx_description
1 polymer ?
#
loop_
_entity_poly.entity_id
_entity_poly.type
_entity_poly.pdbx_seq_one_letter_code
_entity_poly.pdbx_strand_id
1 'polypeptide(L)'
;AYFLGIADRLVEIVPEDGESDGSKILELARRSALSEAVRLAQEICEGGPVAVRAALEAVSWAREDKENEMYQRVVKTEDRDEALKAFQEKRKPVFKGR
;
A
#
# COMPACT_ATOMS: atom_id res chain seq x y z
N ALA A 1 23.50 6.49 -9.32
CA ALA A 1 23.08 6.83 -7.95
C ALA A 1 21.64 6.38 -7.80
N TYR A 2 21.32 5.71 -6.70
CA TYR A 2 20.18 4.81 -6.56
C TYR A 2 18.81 5.47 -6.74
N PHE A 3 18.01 4.93 -7.67
CA PHE A 3 16.54 5.01 -7.74
C PHE A 3 15.95 4.37 -6.46
N LEU A 4 15.94 5.09 -5.34
CA LEU A 4 15.47 4.54 -4.06
C LEU A 4 14.17 5.18 -3.56
N GLY A 5 13.61 6.14 -4.29
CA GLY A 5 12.33 6.75 -3.95
C GLY A 5 11.14 5.86 -4.32
N ILE A 6 10.12 5.80 -3.45
CA ILE A 6 8.81 5.20 -3.78
C ILE A 6 8.24 5.83 -5.06
N ALA A 7 8.43 7.14 -5.24
CA ALA A 7 8.00 7.85 -6.44
C ALA A 7 8.74 7.38 -7.70
N ASP A 8 10.07 7.22 -7.64
CA ASP A 8 10.88 6.78 -8.78
C ASP A 8 10.59 5.32 -9.19
N ARG A 9 10.10 4.49 -8.25
CA ARG A 9 9.69 3.11 -8.54
C ARG A 9 8.29 3.02 -9.16
N LEU A 10 7.38 3.90 -8.77
CA LEU A 10 5.97 3.80 -9.14
C LEU A 10 5.62 4.65 -10.35
N VAL A 11 6.35 5.73 -10.61
CA VAL A 11 6.04 6.72 -11.64
C VAL A 11 7.15 6.75 -12.67
N GLU A 12 6.89 6.19 -13.85
CA GLU A 12 7.77 6.36 -15.02
C GLU A 12 7.23 7.49 -15.91
N ILE A 13 8.09 8.46 -16.21
CA ILE A 13 7.79 9.55 -17.14
C ILE A 13 8.71 9.36 -18.33
N VAL A 14 8.18 8.76 -19.39
CA VAL A 14 8.88 8.66 -20.67
C VAL A 14 8.48 9.86 -21.53
N PRO A 15 9.39 10.81 -21.82
CA PRO A 15 9.09 11.86 -22.78
C PRO A 15 8.89 11.25 -24.18
N GLU A 16 7.89 11.70 -24.92
CA GLU A 16 7.80 11.37 -26.35
C GLU A 16 8.95 12.04 -27.11
N ASP A 17 9.57 11.30 -28.04
CA ASP A 17 10.75 11.72 -28.77
C ASP A 17 10.53 13.10 -29.45
N GLY A 18 11.29 14.10 -29.01
CA GLY A 18 11.36 15.43 -29.64
C GLY A 18 10.60 16.55 -28.93
N GLU A 19 9.79 16.29 -27.90
CA GLU A 19 9.11 17.36 -27.15
C GLU A 19 9.99 17.93 -26.02
N SER A 20 10.57 19.11 -26.26
CA SER A 20 11.38 19.86 -25.28
C SER A 20 10.56 20.82 -24.41
N ASP A 21 9.24 20.66 -24.34
CA ASP A 21 8.38 21.54 -23.55
C ASP A 21 8.33 21.08 -22.09
N GLY A 22 9.19 21.68 -21.26
CA GLY A 22 9.27 21.39 -19.84
C GLY A 22 7.93 21.56 -19.10
N SER A 23 7.01 22.39 -19.61
CA SER A 23 5.68 22.55 -19.01
C SER A 23 4.83 21.29 -19.13
N LYS A 24 4.84 20.63 -20.30
CA LYS A 24 4.08 19.39 -20.54
C LYS A 24 4.63 18.22 -19.72
N ILE A 25 5.95 18.12 -19.60
CA ILE A 25 6.61 17.07 -18.80
C ILE A 25 6.20 17.20 -17.33
N LEU A 26 6.18 18.41 -16.77
CA LEU A 26 5.75 18.64 -15.39
C LEU A 26 4.26 18.32 -15.18
N GLU A 27 3.41 18.62 -16.16
CA GLU A 27 1.99 18.27 -16.09
C GLU A 27 1.77 16.75 -16.12
N LEU A 28 2.47 16.05 -17.03
CA LEU A 28 2.45 14.59 -17.10
C LEU A 28 2.93 13.96 -15.79
N ALA A 29 4.07 14.43 -15.26
CA ALA A 29 4.61 13.98 -13.99
C ALA A 29 3.60 14.09 -12.85
N ARG A 30 2.93 15.24 -12.75
CA ARG A 30 1.93 15.49 -11.70
C ARG A 30 0.73 14.55 -11.81
N ARG A 31 0.23 14.33 -13.03
CA ARG A 31 -0.91 13.43 -13.28
C ARG A 31 -0.55 11.97 -12.97
N SER A 32 0.60 11.51 -13.44
CA SER A 32 1.08 10.15 -13.18
C SER A 32 1.33 9.91 -11.70
N ALA A 33 1.97 10.85 -11.00
CA ALA A 33 2.19 10.75 -9.55
C ALA A 33 0.89 10.66 -8.75
N LEU A 34 -0.12 11.46 -9.11
CA LEU A 34 -1.42 11.39 -8.45
C LEU A 34 -2.12 10.06 -8.73
N SER A 35 -2.11 9.60 -9.99
CA SER A 35 -2.71 8.32 -10.38
C SER A 35 -2.10 7.14 -9.60
N GLU A 36 -0.77 7.11 -9.50
CA GLU A 36 -0.05 6.05 -8.80
C GLU A 36 -0.23 6.13 -7.28
N ALA A 37 -0.30 7.33 -6.71
CA ALA A 37 -0.62 7.50 -5.29
C ALA A 37 -2.01 6.95 -4.95
N VAL A 38 -3.01 7.20 -5.81
CA VAL A 38 -4.36 6.66 -5.64
C VAL A 38 -4.38 5.14 -5.79
N ARG A 39 -3.68 4.59 -6.79
CA ARG A 39 -3.56 3.14 -7.00
C ARG A 39 -2.93 2.45 -5.78
N LEU A 40 -1.81 2.97 -5.28
CA LEU A 40 -1.15 2.45 -4.09
C LEU A 40 -2.06 2.53 -2.86
N ALA A 41 -2.78 3.63 -2.68
CA ALA A 41 -3.73 3.77 -1.59
C ALA A 41 -4.86 2.73 -1.67
N GLN A 42 -5.34 2.42 -2.87
CA GLN A 42 -6.33 1.35 -3.09
C GLN A 42 -5.78 -0.02 -2.71
N GLU A 43 -4.56 -0.35 -3.12
CA GLU A 43 -3.90 -1.63 -2.77
C GLU A 43 -3.74 -1.78 -1.24
N ILE A 44 -3.35 -0.71 -0.54
CA ILE A 44 -3.28 -0.72 0.93
C ILE A 44 -4.67 -0.95 1.54
N CYS A 45 -5.70 -0.31 0.98
CA CYS A 45 -7.09 -0.45 1.42
C CYS A 45 -7.72 -1.81 1.10
N GLU A 46 -7.10 -2.66 0.27
CA GLU A 46 -7.50 -4.07 0.12
C GLU A 46 -7.17 -4.90 1.38
N GLY A 47 -6.25 -4.42 2.23
CA GLY A 47 -5.90 -5.03 3.50
C GLY A 47 -6.90 -4.76 4.62
N GLY A 48 -6.90 -5.61 5.65
CA GLY A 48 -7.74 -5.43 6.84
C GLY A 48 -7.40 -4.12 7.58
N PRO A 49 -8.37 -3.23 7.87
CA PRO A 49 -8.09 -1.93 8.48
C PRO A 49 -7.34 -2.01 9.81
N VAL A 50 -7.61 -3.03 10.63
CA VAL A 50 -6.88 -3.26 11.90
C VAL A 50 -5.46 -3.75 11.61
N ALA A 51 -5.31 -4.69 10.68
CA ALA A 51 -4.02 -5.27 10.32
C ALA A 51 -3.04 -4.24 9.73
N VAL A 52 -3.51 -3.37 8.83
CA VAL A 52 -2.66 -2.32 8.23
C VAL A 52 -2.10 -1.38 9.30
N ARG A 53 -2.93 -0.93 10.23
CA ARG A 53 -2.51 -0.04 11.33
C ARG A 53 -1.56 -0.76 12.30
N ALA A 54 -1.87 -2.00 12.66
CA ALA A 54 -1.02 -2.80 13.54
C ALA A 54 0.36 -3.09 12.91
N ALA A 55 0.41 -3.35 11.60
CA ALA A 55 1.67 -3.54 10.88
C ALA A 55 2.54 -2.27 10.87
N LEU A 56 1.94 -1.10 10.65
CA LEU A 56 2.67 0.18 10.72
C LEU A 56 3.23 0.44 12.13
N GLU A 57 2.44 0.17 13.17
CA GLU A 57 2.91 0.26 14.56
C GLU A 57 4.08 -0.72 14.79
N ALA A 58 3.95 -2.00 14.41
CA ALA A 58 5.01 -3.00 14.60
C ALA A 58 6.34 -2.60 13.93
N VAL A 59 6.28 -2.17 12.66
CA VAL A 59 7.47 -1.75 11.90
C VAL A 59 8.11 -0.49 12.47
N SER A 60 7.31 0.45 13.00
CA SER A 60 7.84 1.70 13.58
C SER A 60 8.73 1.47 14.80
N TRP A 61 8.49 0.38 15.55
CA TRP A 61 9.32 0.01 16.70
C TRP A 61 10.38 -1.02 16.36
N ALA A 62 10.17 -1.84 15.32
CA ALA A 62 11.10 -2.87 14.84
C ALA A 62 11.64 -3.78 15.96
N ARG A 63 10.77 -4.19 16.88
CA ARG A 63 11.09 -5.09 18.00
C ARG A 63 10.06 -6.22 18.09
N GLU A 64 10.55 -7.40 18.44
CA GLU A 64 9.73 -8.62 18.57
C GLU A 64 8.60 -8.47 19.60
N ASP A 65 8.85 -7.80 20.73
CA ASP A 65 7.83 -7.58 21.76
C ASP A 65 6.64 -6.75 21.23
N LYS A 66 6.94 -5.73 20.41
CA LYS A 66 5.92 -4.92 19.74
C LYS A 66 5.24 -5.63 18.60
N GLU A 67 5.95 -6.44 17.82
CA GLU A 67 5.34 -7.29 16.80
C GLU A 67 4.34 -8.27 17.42
N ASN A 68 4.72 -8.95 18.51
CA ASN A 68 3.84 -9.87 19.23
C ASN A 68 2.61 -9.17 19.81
N GLU A 69 2.76 -7.97 20.37
CA GLU A 69 1.63 -7.16 20.85
C GLU A 69 0.64 -6.84 19.71
N MET A 70 1.15 -6.38 18.57
CA MET A 70 0.35 -6.07 17.39
C MET A 70 -0.30 -7.31 16.77
N TYR A 71 0.38 -8.45 16.78
CA TYR A 71 -0.17 -9.72 16.37
C TYR A 71 -1.41 -10.10 17.21
N GLN A 72 -1.33 -9.94 18.53
CA GLN A 72 -2.45 -10.22 19.43
C GLN A 72 -3.66 -9.30 19.19
N ARG A 73 -3.44 -8.09 18.69
CA ARG A 73 -4.51 -7.16 18.29
C ARG A 73 -5.23 -7.65 17.03
N VAL A 74 -4.51 -8.19 16.05
CA VAL A 74 -5.07 -8.65 14.78
C VAL A 74 -5.72 -10.03 14.90
N VAL A 75 -5.11 -10.97 15.63
CA VAL A 75 -5.55 -12.37 15.68
C VAL A 75 -6.95 -12.55 16.28
N LYS A 76 -7.44 -11.56 17.04
CA LYS A 76 -8.74 -11.55 17.72
C LYS A 76 -9.86 -10.89 16.89
N THR A 77 -9.56 -10.39 15.70
CA THR A 77 -10.51 -9.67 14.83
C THR A 77 -11.35 -10.64 14.00
N GLU A 78 -12.58 -10.23 13.67
CA GLU A 78 -13.41 -10.93 12.68
C GLU A 78 -12.75 -10.91 11.30
N ASP A 79 -12.00 -9.85 10.98
CA ASP A 79 -11.25 -9.72 9.74
C ASP A 79 -10.23 -10.87 9.56
N ARG A 80 -9.61 -11.37 10.64
CA ARG A 80 -8.71 -12.52 10.56
C ARG A 80 -9.45 -13.79 10.18
N ASP A 81 -10.62 -14.03 10.77
CA ASP A 81 -11.43 -15.22 10.46
C ASP A 81 -11.98 -15.16 9.03
N GLU A 82 -12.41 -13.99 8.57
CA GLU A 82 -12.82 -13.75 7.19
C GLU A 82 -11.68 -13.95 6.20
N ALA A 83 -10.44 -13.53 6.52
CA ALA A 83 -9.28 -13.80 5.67
C ALA A 83 -9.06 -15.30 5.46
N LEU A 84 -9.13 -16.09 6.54
CA LEU A 84 -8.96 -17.54 6.48
C LEU A 84 -10.09 -18.21 5.69
N LYS A 85 -11.33 -17.77 5.89
CA LYS A 85 -12.50 -18.26 5.16
C LYS A 85 -12.41 -17.92 3.67
N ALA A 86 -12.12 -16.68 3.32
CA ALA A 86 -11.99 -16.24 1.93
C ALA A 86 -10.85 -16.97 1.20
N PHE A 87 -9.74 -17.24 1.90
CA PHE A 87 -8.63 -18.05 1.39
C PHE A 87 -9.08 -19.48 1.07
N GLN A 88 -9.80 -20.12 2.00
CA GLN A 88 -10.36 -21.46 1.80
C GLN A 88 -11.35 -21.49 0.62
N GLU A 89 -12.18 -20.46 0.49
CA GLU A 89 -13.18 -20.30 -0.57
C GLU A 89 -12.59 -19.76 -1.89
N LYS A 90 -11.28 -19.46 -1.95
CA LYS A 90 -10.57 -18.88 -3.10
C LYS A 90 -11.23 -17.61 -3.66
N ARG A 91 -11.70 -16.73 -2.77
CA ARG A 91 -12.29 -15.44 -3.11
C ARG A 91 -11.55 -14.30 -2.41
N LYS A 92 -11.80 -13.06 -2.86
CA LYS A 92 -11.32 -11.87 -2.13
C LYS A 92 -12.03 -11.76 -0.77
N PRO A 93 -11.30 -11.47 0.32
CA PRO A 93 -11.90 -11.21 1.63
C PRO A 93 -12.60 -9.85 1.66
N VAL A 94 -13.61 -9.71 2.52
CA VAL A 94 -14.30 -8.43 2.77
C VAL A 94 -14.11 -8.00 4.21
N PHE A 95 -13.12 -7.15 4.45
CA PHE A 95 -12.79 -6.66 5.77
C PHE A 95 -13.73 -5.55 6.25
N LYS A 96 -14.07 -5.57 7.54
CA LYS A 96 -14.97 -4.61 8.21
C LYS A 96 -14.27 -3.79 9.29
N GLY A 97 -13.00 -4.07 9.58
CA GLY A 97 -12.20 -3.32 10.54
C GLY A 97 -12.53 -3.63 12.00
N ARG A 98 -12.95 -4.87 12.29
CA ARG A 98 -13.34 -5.34 13.62
C ARG A 98 -12.87 -6.76 13.85
#